data_AF-A0A3N9X5K7-F1
#
_entry.id   AF-A0A3N9X5K7-F1
#
_cell.length_a   1.000
_cell.length_b   1.000
_cell.length_c   1.000
_cell.angle_alpha   90.00
_cell.angle_beta   90.00
_cell.angle_gamma   90.00
#
_symmetry.space_group_name_H-M   'P 1'
#
loop_
_entity.id
_entity.type
_entity.pdbx_description
1 polymer ?
#
loop_
_entity_poly.entity_id
_entity_poly.type
_entity_poly.pdbx_seq_one_letter_code
_entity_poly.pdbx_strand_id
1 'polypeptide(L)'
;MFRGQLRRAALAMLVAILAAAGMQLATGTPAAAVRTVYYDASRTGEFRTNFDQAAQIWNSRVSNVRLLAGTPASITIYVDEGWPRAQPSGLGSGRIWMGRTAVNQGYDRTRIATHEVGHILGLPDRRTGLCSDLMSGSSAPVSCRNANPSAAEASRVNSLFAGTLAAPASTTYTWNGASDISPLVVGGRPATENYPFMVYVSGCTGTLIKGNWAVTAKHCSTPSSVRVGSINRSSGGTVVRVTRAVNHPSVDVKLLQLASSVTYAPAPIPSTSGAVGTATRIIGWGQTCAPRGCGSAPAVANELDTSIVADSRCSGINGPYEICTNNTNGNSGACYGDSGGPQVRRVNGVWNLIGATSRAGNNNSTCATGPSIYVDLPSIRSWISTQVGGLPV
;
A
#
# COMPACT_ATOMS: atom_id res chain seq x y z
N MET A 1 46.77 54.86 -8.11
CA MET A 1 45.48 54.69 -8.83
C MET A 1 45.49 53.53 -9.85
N PHE A 2 46.28 52.46 -9.64
CA PHE A 2 46.60 51.44 -10.67
C PHE A 2 46.27 49.99 -10.25
N ARG A 3 45.16 49.75 -9.54
CA ARG A 3 44.71 48.37 -9.20
C ARG A 3 43.24 48.06 -9.50
N GLY A 4 42.48 49.02 -10.02
CA GLY A 4 41.03 48.88 -10.27
C GLY A 4 40.61 48.48 -11.69
N GLN A 5 41.46 48.69 -12.72
CA GLN A 5 41.05 48.52 -14.12
C GLN A 5 41.40 47.17 -14.76
N LEU A 6 42.29 46.37 -14.15
CA LEU A 6 42.70 45.07 -14.71
C LEU A 6 41.71 43.91 -14.44
N ARG A 7 40.72 44.09 -13.55
CA ARG A 7 39.71 43.04 -13.26
C ARG A 7 38.48 43.06 -14.18
N ARG A 8 38.26 44.14 -14.94
CA ARG A 8 37.11 44.25 -15.86
C ARG A 8 37.41 43.80 -17.29
N ALA A 9 38.68 43.71 -17.69
CA ALA A 9 39.05 43.24 -19.03
C ALA A 9 39.16 41.70 -19.14
N ALA A 10 39.42 41.00 -18.03
CA ALA A 10 39.56 39.54 -18.04
C ALA A 10 38.21 38.79 -18.11
N LEU A 11 37.09 39.44 -17.75
CA LEU A 11 35.76 38.82 -17.82
C LEU A 11 35.09 38.94 -19.21
N ALA A 12 35.55 39.86 -20.06
CA ALA A 12 34.97 40.07 -21.39
C ALA A 12 35.61 39.18 -22.47
N MET A 13 36.83 38.66 -22.25
CA MET A 13 37.53 37.82 -23.23
C MET A 13 37.28 36.32 -23.08
N LEU A 14 36.69 35.86 -21.97
CA LEU A 14 36.31 34.43 -21.82
C LEU A 14 34.92 34.12 -22.42
N VAL A 15 34.10 35.14 -22.69
CA VAL A 15 32.76 34.98 -23.27
C VAL A 15 32.79 34.99 -24.80
N ALA A 16 33.85 35.51 -25.43
CA ALA A 16 33.93 35.68 -26.88
C ALA A 16 34.58 34.51 -27.64
N ILE A 17 35.27 33.57 -26.97
CA ILE A 17 35.98 32.46 -27.66
C ILE A 17 35.09 31.21 -27.81
N LEU A 18 33.96 31.12 -27.10
CA LEU A 18 33.02 30.00 -27.23
C LEU A 18 31.95 30.17 -28.33
N ALA A 19 31.93 31.32 -29.03
CA ALA A 19 30.92 31.60 -30.05
C ALA A 19 31.36 31.28 -31.50
N ALA A 20 32.60 30.83 -31.73
CA ALA A 20 33.14 30.61 -33.08
C ALA A 20 33.32 29.14 -33.48
N ALA A 21 33.01 28.18 -32.59
CA ALA A 21 32.79 26.80 -32.97
C ALA A 21 31.29 26.56 -32.85
N GLY A 22 30.60 26.25 -33.95
CA GLY A 22 29.16 25.97 -34.01
C GLY A 22 28.71 24.72 -33.24
N MET A 23 29.26 24.47 -32.05
CA MET A 23 28.75 23.53 -31.07
C MET A 23 27.63 24.23 -30.30
N GLN A 24 26.43 24.17 -30.85
CA GLN A 24 25.23 24.23 -30.03
C GLN A 24 25.35 23.11 -29.00
N LEU A 25 25.64 23.47 -27.75
CA LEU A 25 25.42 22.59 -26.61
C LEU A 25 23.94 22.23 -26.66
N ALA A 26 23.64 20.98 -27.02
CA ALA A 26 22.30 20.45 -26.99
C ALA A 26 21.81 20.54 -25.53
N THR A 27 21.03 21.57 -25.20
CA THR A 27 20.37 21.73 -23.90
C THR A 27 19.13 20.83 -23.76
N GLY A 28 19.07 19.75 -24.54
CA GLY A 28 18.07 18.71 -24.36
C GLY A 28 18.55 17.78 -23.26
N THR A 29 17.82 17.72 -22.14
CA THR A 29 17.81 16.52 -21.30
C THR A 29 17.65 15.32 -22.23
N PRO A 30 18.56 14.32 -22.22
CA PRO A 30 18.39 13.15 -23.07
C PRO A 30 17.01 12.57 -22.78
N ALA A 31 16.18 12.41 -23.82
CA ALA A 31 14.88 11.79 -23.68
C ALA A 31 15.10 10.43 -23.02
N ALA A 32 14.42 10.19 -21.89
CA ALA A 32 14.50 8.91 -21.20
C ALA A 32 14.19 7.81 -22.22
N ALA A 33 15.14 6.90 -22.43
CA ALA A 33 14.97 5.84 -23.41
C ALA A 33 13.73 5.01 -23.04
N VAL A 34 12.79 4.85 -23.99
CA VAL A 34 11.56 4.08 -23.79
C VAL A 34 11.94 2.67 -23.34
N ARG A 35 11.50 2.26 -22.15
CA ARG A 35 11.84 0.95 -21.61
C ARG A 35 10.97 -0.12 -22.27
N THR A 36 11.58 -1.05 -22.99
CA THR A 36 10.88 -2.23 -23.51
C THR A 36 10.68 -3.27 -22.40
N VAL A 37 9.46 -3.76 -22.26
CA VAL A 37 9.06 -4.81 -21.32
C VAL A 37 8.46 -5.96 -22.13
N TYR A 38 9.05 -7.15 -21.99
CA TYR A 38 8.63 -8.33 -22.76
C TYR A 38 7.62 -9.16 -21.98
N TYR A 39 6.53 -9.57 -22.63
CA TYR A 39 5.55 -10.47 -22.05
C TYR A 39 5.44 -11.78 -22.84
N ASP A 40 5.21 -12.87 -22.11
CA ASP A 40 4.92 -14.19 -22.65
C ASP A 40 3.48 -14.59 -22.33
N ALA A 41 2.63 -14.54 -23.35
CA ALA A 41 1.23 -14.97 -23.31
C ALA A 41 1.02 -16.37 -23.93
N SER A 42 2.07 -17.13 -24.22
CA SER A 42 1.95 -18.46 -24.86
C SER A 42 1.10 -19.45 -24.06
N ARG A 43 1.01 -19.27 -22.73
CA ARG A 43 0.30 -20.16 -21.80
C ARG A 43 -1.13 -19.70 -21.47
N THR A 44 -1.67 -18.76 -22.24
CA THR A 44 -2.98 -18.14 -21.94
C THR A 44 -4.15 -18.72 -22.75
N GLY A 45 -3.88 -19.66 -23.67
CA GLY A 45 -4.89 -20.30 -24.49
C GLY A 45 -5.82 -19.29 -25.17
N GLU A 46 -7.12 -19.41 -24.90
CA GLU A 46 -8.18 -18.55 -25.43
C GLU A 46 -8.05 -17.05 -25.07
N PHE A 47 -7.25 -16.69 -24.06
CA PHE A 47 -7.10 -15.31 -23.59
C PHE A 47 -5.92 -14.57 -24.21
N ARG A 48 -5.16 -15.21 -25.11
CA ARG A 48 -3.96 -14.62 -25.73
C ARG A 48 -4.24 -13.27 -26.38
N THR A 49 -5.30 -13.19 -27.18
CA THR A 49 -5.67 -11.96 -27.90
C THR A 49 -6.05 -10.83 -26.95
N ASN A 50 -6.60 -11.14 -25.76
CA ASN A 50 -6.93 -10.12 -24.75
C ASN A 50 -5.66 -9.47 -24.18
N PHE A 51 -4.58 -10.23 -23.97
CA PHE A 51 -3.29 -9.68 -23.51
C PHE A 51 -2.55 -8.92 -24.61
N ASP A 52 -2.65 -9.38 -25.87
CA ASP A 52 -2.11 -8.64 -27.01
C ASP A 52 -2.82 -7.29 -27.18
N GLN A 53 -4.15 -7.25 -27.01
CA GLN A 53 -4.94 -6.01 -26.98
C GLN A 53 -4.57 -5.13 -25.77
N ALA A 54 -4.41 -5.71 -24.58
CA ALA A 54 -3.99 -4.98 -23.39
C ALA A 54 -2.64 -4.28 -23.60
N ALA A 55 -1.67 -4.97 -24.22
CA ALA A 55 -0.38 -4.40 -24.55
C ALA A 55 -0.51 -3.24 -25.54
N GLN A 56 -1.34 -3.38 -26.58
CA GLN A 56 -1.62 -2.30 -27.53
C GLN A 56 -2.28 -1.09 -26.87
N ILE A 57 -3.27 -1.31 -25.99
CA ILE A 57 -3.94 -0.25 -25.24
C ILE A 57 -2.90 0.52 -24.42
N TRP A 58 -2.10 -0.17 -23.61
CA TRP A 58 -1.04 0.50 -22.84
C TRP A 58 -0.05 1.25 -23.73
N ASN A 59 0.47 0.62 -24.79
CA ASN A 59 1.41 1.23 -25.74
C ASN A 59 0.84 2.48 -26.44
N SER A 60 -0.49 2.59 -26.59
CA SER A 60 -1.15 3.78 -27.16
C SER A 60 -1.35 4.91 -26.16
N ARG A 61 -1.21 4.64 -24.85
CA ARG A 61 -1.52 5.58 -23.75
C ARG A 61 -0.29 6.09 -23.03
N VAL A 62 0.82 5.37 -23.10
CA VAL A 62 2.07 5.68 -22.39
C VAL A 62 3.23 5.84 -23.37
N SER A 63 4.18 6.71 -23.04
CA SER A 63 5.33 7.05 -23.88
C SER A 63 6.65 6.47 -23.36
N ASN A 64 6.76 6.16 -22.06
CA ASN A 64 8.04 5.81 -21.43
C ASN A 64 8.27 4.29 -21.27
N VAL A 65 7.27 3.48 -21.60
CA VAL A 65 7.37 2.01 -21.59
C VAL A 65 6.69 1.44 -22.83
N ARG A 66 7.24 0.34 -23.36
CA ARG A 66 6.66 -0.38 -24.49
C ARG A 66 6.56 -1.86 -24.19
N LEU A 67 5.35 -2.41 -24.26
CA LEU A 67 5.07 -3.83 -24.09
C LEU A 67 5.18 -4.55 -25.42
N LEU A 68 6.02 -5.58 -25.48
CA LEU A 68 6.19 -6.43 -26.66
C LEU A 68 6.07 -7.90 -26.29
N ALA A 69 5.38 -8.68 -27.12
CA ALA A 69 5.40 -10.12 -26.97
C ALA A 69 6.80 -10.66 -27.32
N GLY A 70 7.35 -11.57 -26.52
CA GLY A 70 8.64 -12.18 -26.82
C GLY A 70 9.26 -12.92 -25.65
N THR A 71 10.28 -13.72 -25.93
CA THR A 71 11.07 -14.45 -24.92
C THR A 71 12.56 -14.11 -25.09
N PRO A 72 13.34 -13.99 -23.98
CA PRO A 72 12.93 -14.11 -22.59
C PRO A 72 12.02 -12.95 -22.15
N ALA A 73 10.93 -13.28 -21.44
CA ALA A 73 9.95 -12.31 -20.98
C ALA A 73 10.17 -11.92 -19.52
N SER A 74 10.02 -10.64 -19.19
CA SER A 74 9.96 -10.18 -17.80
C SER A 74 8.55 -10.33 -17.20
N ILE A 75 7.53 -10.48 -18.04
CA ILE A 75 6.15 -10.78 -17.66
C ILE A 75 5.77 -12.18 -18.18
N THR A 76 5.31 -13.06 -17.29
CA THR A 76 4.78 -14.37 -17.71
C THR A 76 3.31 -14.47 -17.36
N ILE A 77 2.49 -14.90 -18.31
CA ILE A 77 1.04 -14.87 -18.19
C ILE A 77 0.48 -16.30 -18.25
N TYR A 78 -0.40 -16.63 -17.31
CA TYR A 78 -1.03 -17.93 -17.12
C TYR A 78 -2.56 -17.82 -17.15
N VAL A 79 -3.24 -18.95 -17.30
CA VAL A 79 -4.68 -19.08 -16.99
C VAL A 79 -4.84 -19.70 -15.60
N ASP A 80 -5.86 -19.28 -14.88
CA ASP A 80 -6.22 -19.79 -13.56
C ASP A 80 -7.74 -19.92 -13.45
N GLU A 81 -8.21 -20.94 -12.74
CA GLU A 81 -9.65 -21.16 -12.53
C GLU A 81 -10.24 -20.14 -11.53
N GLY A 82 -9.40 -19.52 -10.70
CA GLY A 82 -9.79 -18.52 -9.71
C GLY A 82 -10.02 -17.12 -10.28
N TRP A 83 -9.84 -16.12 -9.41
CA TRP A 83 -9.91 -14.70 -9.79
C TRP A 83 -8.61 -14.23 -10.45
N PRO A 84 -8.69 -13.29 -11.41
CA PRO A 84 -7.52 -12.69 -12.02
C PRO A 84 -6.66 -11.98 -10.96
N ARG A 85 -5.35 -12.00 -11.17
CA ARG A 85 -4.37 -11.36 -10.30
C ARG A 85 -3.06 -11.13 -11.03
N ALA A 86 -2.35 -10.09 -10.63
CA ALA A 86 -0.96 -9.85 -10.97
C ALA A 86 -0.07 -9.98 -9.74
N GLN A 87 1.12 -10.55 -9.92
CA GLN A 87 2.18 -10.59 -8.92
C GLN A 87 3.41 -9.89 -9.51
N PRO A 88 3.54 -8.57 -9.32
CA PRO A 88 4.73 -7.84 -9.72
C PRO A 88 5.95 -8.37 -8.97
N SER A 89 7.04 -8.65 -9.68
CA SER A 89 8.36 -8.92 -9.10
C SER A 89 9.28 -7.69 -9.14
N GLY A 90 8.83 -6.64 -9.82
CA GLY A 90 9.53 -5.36 -10.01
C GLY A 90 8.75 -4.51 -11.01
N LEU A 91 9.17 -3.25 -11.20
CA LEU A 91 8.52 -2.37 -12.16
C LEU A 91 8.73 -2.92 -13.59
N GLY A 92 7.65 -3.34 -14.25
CA GLY A 92 7.69 -3.97 -15.58
C GLY A 92 8.05 -5.46 -15.59
N SER A 93 7.98 -6.14 -14.44
CA SER A 93 8.24 -7.59 -14.35
C SER A 93 7.31 -8.28 -13.36
N GLY A 94 6.97 -9.54 -13.64
CA GLY A 94 6.14 -10.33 -12.73
C GLY A 94 5.36 -11.43 -13.44
N ARG A 95 4.34 -11.92 -12.75
CA ARG A 95 3.44 -12.94 -13.28
C ARG A 95 2.01 -12.41 -13.29
N ILE A 96 1.24 -12.78 -14.30
CA ILE A 96 -0.20 -12.48 -14.38
C ILE A 96 -0.95 -13.79 -14.52
N TRP A 97 -2.08 -13.91 -13.83
CA TRP A 97 -3.03 -15.00 -14.02
C TRP A 97 -4.34 -14.41 -14.49
N MET A 98 -4.77 -14.86 -15.66
CA MET A 98 -6.11 -14.62 -16.17
C MET A 98 -7.09 -15.57 -15.46
N GLY A 99 -7.94 -15.02 -14.60
CA GLY A 99 -8.87 -15.81 -13.80
C GLY A 99 -10.22 -16.01 -14.48
N ARG A 100 -10.62 -17.27 -14.65
CA ARG A 100 -11.92 -17.63 -15.24
C ARG A 100 -13.11 -17.22 -14.38
N THR A 101 -12.93 -17.11 -13.05
CA THR A 101 -14.02 -16.70 -12.15
C THR A 101 -14.60 -15.33 -12.53
N ALA A 102 -13.75 -14.32 -12.79
CA ALA A 102 -14.22 -13.00 -13.21
C ALA A 102 -14.89 -13.02 -14.59
N VAL A 103 -14.33 -13.79 -15.52
CA VAL A 103 -14.91 -13.95 -16.86
C VAL A 103 -16.31 -14.56 -16.78
N ASN A 104 -16.48 -15.60 -15.97
CA ASN A 104 -17.76 -16.29 -15.77
C ASN A 104 -18.79 -15.41 -15.05
N GLN A 105 -18.34 -14.45 -14.24
CA GLN A 105 -19.21 -13.43 -13.64
C GLN A 105 -19.58 -12.30 -14.61
N GLY A 106 -19.08 -12.33 -15.85
CA GLY A 106 -19.47 -11.41 -16.91
C GLY A 106 -18.56 -10.20 -17.10
N TYR A 107 -17.46 -10.10 -16.35
CA TYR A 107 -16.46 -9.04 -16.55
C TYR A 107 -15.78 -9.15 -17.91
N ASP A 108 -15.42 -8.00 -18.48
CA ASP A 108 -14.79 -7.94 -19.79
C ASP A 108 -13.36 -8.49 -19.79
N ARG A 109 -13.08 -9.43 -20.70
CA ARG A 109 -11.80 -10.14 -20.78
C ARG A 109 -10.62 -9.21 -21.07
N THR A 110 -10.79 -8.27 -21.99
CA THR A 110 -9.73 -7.32 -22.37
C THR A 110 -9.53 -6.29 -21.26
N ARG A 111 -10.61 -5.86 -20.60
CA ARG A 111 -10.49 -4.99 -19.41
C ARG A 111 -9.74 -5.69 -18.27
N ILE A 112 -10.03 -6.95 -17.98
CA ILE A 112 -9.30 -7.75 -16.98
C ILE A 112 -7.81 -7.78 -17.36
N ALA A 113 -7.48 -8.21 -18.59
CA ALA A 113 -6.10 -8.29 -19.04
C ALA A 113 -5.36 -6.94 -18.93
N THR A 114 -6.01 -5.84 -19.34
CA THR A 114 -5.41 -4.50 -19.29
C THR A 114 -5.21 -4.00 -17.86
N HIS A 115 -6.15 -4.33 -16.97
CA HIS A 115 -6.05 -4.04 -15.53
C HIS A 115 -4.86 -4.78 -14.89
N GLU A 116 -4.72 -6.09 -15.13
CA GLU A 116 -3.61 -6.87 -14.55
C GLU A 116 -2.24 -6.41 -15.08
N VAL A 117 -2.16 -6.01 -16.35
CA VAL A 117 -0.95 -5.38 -16.90
C VAL A 117 -0.66 -4.05 -16.20
N GLY A 118 -1.67 -3.26 -15.85
CA GLY A 118 -1.53 -2.01 -15.09
C GLY A 118 -0.81 -2.20 -13.75
N HIS A 119 -1.06 -3.31 -13.05
CA HIS A 119 -0.33 -3.66 -11.83
C HIS A 119 1.15 -3.94 -12.07
N ILE A 120 1.50 -4.65 -13.15
CA ILE A 120 2.90 -4.87 -13.53
C ILE A 120 3.60 -3.55 -13.87
N LEU A 121 2.86 -2.59 -14.41
CA LEU A 121 3.34 -1.22 -14.68
C LEU A 121 3.36 -0.32 -13.44
N GLY A 122 3.05 -0.86 -12.26
CA GLY A 122 3.20 -0.19 -10.97
C GLY A 122 1.98 0.62 -10.52
N LEU A 123 0.80 0.38 -11.12
CA LEU A 123 -0.44 1.01 -10.66
C LEU A 123 -1.11 0.17 -9.56
N PRO A 124 -1.54 0.79 -8.45
CA PRO A 124 -2.35 0.11 -7.46
C PRO A 124 -3.81 0.04 -7.91
N ASP A 125 -4.54 -0.87 -7.28
CA ASP A 125 -5.99 -0.98 -7.36
C ASP A 125 -6.63 0.31 -6.78
N ARG A 126 -7.37 1.07 -7.60
CA ARG A 126 -8.02 2.33 -7.17
C ARG A 126 -9.46 2.13 -6.70
N ARG A 127 -10.12 1.08 -7.18
CA ARG A 127 -11.48 0.66 -6.81
C ARG A 127 -12.54 1.78 -6.73
N THR A 128 -12.51 2.71 -7.68
CA THR A 128 -13.40 3.89 -7.66
C THR A 128 -14.86 3.57 -8.04
N GLY A 129 -15.15 2.37 -8.53
CA GLY A 129 -16.44 2.02 -9.13
C GLY A 129 -16.69 2.61 -10.52
N LEU A 130 -15.87 3.57 -10.96
CA LEU A 130 -16.04 4.23 -12.25
C LEU A 130 -15.52 3.36 -13.38
N CYS A 131 -16.32 3.28 -14.45
CA CYS A 131 -15.91 2.58 -15.68
C CYS A 131 -14.82 3.32 -16.46
N SER A 132 -14.71 4.64 -16.27
CA SER A 132 -13.63 5.47 -16.85
C SER A 132 -12.25 5.13 -16.29
N ASP A 133 -12.19 4.54 -15.09
CA ASP A 133 -10.97 4.24 -14.37
C ASP A 133 -10.66 2.74 -14.52
N LEU A 134 -9.57 2.43 -15.24
CA LEU A 134 -9.19 1.04 -15.50
C LEU A 134 -8.85 0.32 -14.20
N MET A 135 -8.15 0.99 -13.28
CA MET A 135 -7.78 0.46 -11.98
C MET A 135 -8.93 0.47 -10.98
N SER A 136 -10.17 0.77 -11.40
CA SER A 136 -11.35 0.40 -10.61
C SER A 136 -11.50 -1.12 -10.47
N GLY A 137 -10.91 -1.90 -11.37
CA GLY A 137 -10.94 -3.37 -11.28
C GLY A 137 -12.37 -3.90 -11.16
N SER A 138 -12.59 -4.82 -10.22
CA SER A 138 -13.89 -5.42 -9.95
C SER A 138 -14.89 -4.51 -9.22
N SER A 139 -14.50 -3.31 -8.78
CA SER A 139 -15.47 -2.36 -8.21
C SER A 139 -16.37 -1.71 -9.27
N ALA A 140 -15.91 -1.67 -10.53
CA ALA A 140 -16.76 -1.23 -11.64
C ALA A 140 -17.77 -2.35 -11.96
N PRO A 141 -19.02 -2.00 -12.30
CA PRO A 141 -20.04 -3.01 -12.59
C PRO A 141 -19.62 -3.92 -13.76
N VAL A 142 -20.10 -5.16 -13.79
CA VAL A 142 -19.82 -6.13 -14.88
C VAL A 142 -20.27 -5.65 -16.26
N SER A 143 -21.18 -4.66 -16.31
CA SER A 143 -21.57 -3.96 -17.54
C SER A 143 -20.47 -3.06 -18.10
N CYS A 144 -19.45 -2.71 -17.31
CA CYS A 144 -18.33 -1.90 -17.75
C CYS A 144 -17.39 -2.67 -18.68
N ARG A 145 -17.29 -2.20 -19.92
CA ARG A 145 -16.41 -2.76 -20.96
C ARG A 145 -15.19 -1.90 -21.28
N ASN A 146 -15.03 -0.75 -20.64
CA ASN A 146 -13.90 0.14 -20.94
C ASN A 146 -12.58 -0.44 -20.44
N ALA A 147 -11.73 -0.86 -21.37
CA ALA A 147 -10.39 -1.36 -21.11
C ALA A 147 -9.30 -0.27 -21.15
N ASN A 148 -9.63 0.98 -21.48
CA ASN A 148 -8.63 2.05 -21.55
C ASN A 148 -8.31 2.60 -20.15
N PRO A 149 -7.01 2.78 -19.80
CA PRO A 149 -6.64 3.57 -18.65
C PRO A 149 -7.06 5.02 -18.85
N SER A 150 -7.45 5.66 -17.74
CA SER A 150 -7.63 7.10 -17.66
C SER A 150 -6.31 7.83 -17.94
N ALA A 151 -6.39 9.13 -18.30
CA ALA A 151 -5.21 9.96 -18.50
C ALA A 151 -4.31 10.01 -17.25
N ALA A 152 -4.92 9.99 -16.05
CA ALA A 152 -4.19 9.97 -14.78
C ALA A 152 -3.40 8.67 -14.58
N GLU A 153 -4.01 7.51 -14.88
CA GLU A 153 -3.36 6.20 -14.80
C GLU A 153 -2.19 6.10 -15.81
N ALA A 154 -2.41 6.57 -17.04
CA ALA A 154 -1.37 6.60 -18.06
C ALA A 154 -0.20 7.54 -17.70
N SER A 155 -0.50 8.75 -17.20
CA SER A 155 0.52 9.70 -16.72
C SER A 155 1.33 9.13 -15.56
N ARG A 156 0.69 8.37 -14.66
CA ARG A 156 1.40 7.73 -13.54
C ARG A 156 2.38 6.68 -14.04
N VAL A 157 1.99 5.83 -14.98
CA VAL A 157 2.92 4.86 -15.60
C VAL A 157 4.09 5.58 -16.25
N ASN A 158 3.84 6.65 -17.02
CA ASN A 158 4.93 7.45 -17.61
C ASN A 158 5.91 7.97 -16.55
N SER A 159 5.41 8.48 -15.41
CA SER A 159 6.27 8.96 -14.33
C SER A 159 7.13 7.86 -13.70
N LEU A 160 6.57 6.65 -13.54
CA LEU A 160 7.29 5.51 -12.95
C LEU A 160 8.43 5.03 -13.85
N PHE A 161 8.23 5.07 -15.17
CA PHE A 161 9.21 4.63 -16.16
C PHE A 161 10.15 5.76 -16.66
N ALA A 162 10.03 6.97 -16.13
CA ALA A 162 10.91 8.10 -16.47
C ALA A 162 12.28 8.08 -15.75
N GLY A 163 12.46 7.25 -14.72
CA GLY A 163 13.65 7.26 -13.87
C GLY A 163 14.84 6.45 -14.41
N THR A 164 16.03 7.05 -14.38
CA THR A 164 17.33 6.35 -14.52
C THR A 164 17.59 5.47 -13.29
N LEU A 165 17.93 4.20 -13.53
CA LEU A 165 18.24 3.12 -12.59
C LEU A 165 18.78 3.53 -11.20
N ALA A 166 18.04 3.19 -10.13
CA ALA A 166 18.50 2.42 -8.94
C ALA A 166 17.43 2.47 -7.83
N ALA A 167 16.82 1.32 -7.52
CA ALA A 167 16.18 1.08 -6.23
C ALA A 167 16.67 -0.28 -5.71
N PRO A 168 16.89 -0.43 -4.39
CA PRO A 168 17.55 -1.62 -3.84
C PRO A 168 16.72 -2.87 -4.10
N ALA A 169 17.42 -4.00 -4.24
CA ALA A 169 16.84 -5.30 -4.52
C ALA A 169 15.63 -5.61 -3.62
N SER A 170 14.48 -5.81 -4.25
CA SER A 170 13.29 -6.34 -3.60
C SER A 170 13.44 -7.86 -3.54
N THR A 171 13.63 -8.42 -2.35
CA THR A 171 13.61 -9.87 -2.15
C THR A 171 12.18 -10.37 -2.36
N THR A 172 11.96 -11.12 -3.43
CA THR A 172 10.69 -11.80 -3.74
C THR A 172 10.49 -13.02 -2.84
N TYR A 173 9.41 -13.04 -2.06
CA TYR A 173 8.90 -14.26 -1.42
C TYR A 173 8.00 -15.02 -2.41
N THR A 174 8.39 -16.24 -2.77
CA THR A 174 7.59 -17.20 -3.54
C THR A 174 6.67 -17.99 -2.61
N TRP A 175 5.36 -17.89 -2.82
CA TRP A 175 4.36 -18.79 -2.23
C TRP A 175 4.16 -19.99 -3.15
N ASN A 176 4.40 -21.20 -2.63
CA ASN A 176 4.12 -22.47 -3.30
C ASN A 176 2.71 -22.90 -2.86
N GLY A 177 1.76 -22.81 -3.78
CA GLY A 177 0.36 -23.06 -3.45
C GLY A 177 0.11 -24.48 -2.96
N ALA A 178 -0.54 -24.55 -1.80
CA ALA A 178 -1.37 -25.67 -1.40
C ALA A 178 -2.45 -25.12 -0.44
N SER A 179 -3.71 -25.33 -0.84
CA SER A 179 -4.92 -25.44 0.00
C SER A 179 -5.14 -24.39 1.10
N ASP A 180 -6.05 -23.45 0.85
CA ASP A 180 -7.25 -23.21 1.67
C ASP A 180 -7.98 -21.95 1.15
N ILE A 181 -9.26 -22.08 0.78
CA ILE A 181 -10.16 -20.93 0.79
C ILE A 181 -10.35 -20.59 2.28
N SER A 182 -9.76 -19.49 2.73
CA SER A 182 -10.05 -18.96 4.06
C SER A 182 -10.05 -17.43 4.03
N PRO A 183 -10.97 -16.77 4.75
CA PRO A 183 -11.23 -15.35 4.56
C PRO A 183 -10.07 -14.49 5.06
N LEU A 184 -10.26 -13.18 4.92
CA LEU A 184 -9.32 -12.07 5.13
C LEU A 184 -9.87 -11.26 6.34
N VAL A 185 -9.23 -10.19 6.89
CA VAL A 185 -9.85 -9.33 7.97
C VAL A 185 -11.34 -9.25 7.70
N VAL A 186 -12.25 -9.64 8.61
CA VAL A 186 -13.59 -10.12 8.22
C VAL A 186 -14.21 -9.23 7.13
N GLY A 187 -14.42 -9.78 5.93
CA GLY A 187 -14.93 -9.07 4.74
C GLY A 187 -13.92 -8.23 3.92
N GLY A 188 -12.63 -8.33 4.23
CA GLY A 188 -11.50 -7.58 3.65
C GLY A 188 -10.70 -8.39 2.64
N ARG A 189 -9.41 -8.04 2.43
CA ARG A 189 -8.50 -8.71 1.47
C ARG A 189 -7.06 -8.81 1.96
N PRO A 190 -6.15 -9.62 1.36
CA PRO A 190 -4.74 -9.54 1.72
C PRO A 190 -4.22 -8.14 1.45
N ALA A 191 -3.26 -7.68 2.25
CA ALA A 191 -2.58 -6.42 2.01
C ALA A 191 -2.07 -6.35 0.57
N THR A 192 -2.48 -5.32 -0.16
CA THR A 192 -2.21 -5.17 -1.60
C THR A 192 -0.88 -4.46 -1.89
N GLU A 193 -0.28 -3.88 -0.85
CA GLU A 193 1.03 -3.25 -0.86
C GLU A 193 1.79 -3.64 0.41
N ASN A 194 3.12 -3.49 0.39
CA ASN A 194 3.86 -3.57 1.64
C ASN A 194 3.66 -2.27 2.42
N TYR A 195 3.29 -2.40 3.69
CA TYR A 195 3.18 -1.28 4.61
C TYR A 195 4.41 -1.27 5.51
N PRO A 196 5.42 -0.40 5.26
CA PRO A 196 6.71 -0.45 5.95
C PRO A 196 6.58 -0.20 7.47
N PHE A 197 5.47 0.40 7.89
CA PHE A 197 5.18 0.65 9.29
C PHE A 197 4.53 -0.52 10.02
N MET A 198 4.20 -1.64 9.37
CA MET A 198 3.54 -2.75 10.04
C MET A 198 4.47 -3.44 11.05
N VAL A 199 3.93 -3.72 12.23
CA VAL A 199 4.63 -4.39 13.33
C VAL A 199 3.82 -5.58 13.82
N TYR A 200 4.38 -6.78 13.77
CA TYR A 200 3.78 -7.95 14.38
C TYR A 200 4.18 -8.04 15.86
N VAL A 201 3.18 -8.11 16.75
CA VAL A 201 3.33 -8.04 18.21
C VAL A 201 2.79 -9.33 18.85
N SER A 202 3.39 -10.47 18.47
CA SER A 202 3.13 -11.78 19.09
C SER A 202 1.65 -12.14 19.24
N GLY A 203 0.90 -12.08 18.14
CA GLY A 203 -0.54 -12.35 18.10
C GLY A 203 -1.41 -11.09 18.16
N CYS A 204 -0.82 -9.94 18.47
CA CYS A 204 -1.39 -8.62 18.20
C CYS A 204 -0.74 -7.95 16.98
N THR A 205 -1.31 -6.82 16.58
CA THR A 205 -0.81 -5.95 15.53
C THR A 205 -0.29 -4.64 16.16
N GLY A 206 0.61 -3.95 15.48
CA GLY A 206 1.16 -2.67 15.89
C GLY A 206 1.66 -1.86 14.70
N THR A 207 2.10 -0.64 14.99
CA THR A 207 2.57 0.31 13.96
C THR A 207 3.87 0.98 14.39
N LEU A 208 4.85 1.06 13.48
CA LEU A 208 6.08 1.83 13.65
C LEU A 208 5.75 3.31 13.51
N ILE A 209 6.09 4.11 14.53
CA ILE A 209 5.80 5.55 14.59
C ILE A 209 7.07 6.42 14.66
N LYS A 210 8.22 5.78 14.92
CA LYS A 210 9.57 6.35 14.84
C LYS A 210 10.55 5.20 14.59
N GLY A 211 11.75 5.48 14.08
CA GLY A 211 12.73 4.45 13.71
C GLY A 211 12.99 3.37 14.77
N ASN A 212 12.85 3.68 16.06
CA ASN A 212 12.98 2.72 17.17
C ASN A 212 11.76 2.71 18.11
N TRP A 213 10.59 3.17 17.67
CA TRP A 213 9.36 3.13 18.48
C TRP A 213 8.17 2.64 17.69
N ALA A 214 7.44 1.68 18.29
CA ALA A 214 6.16 1.20 17.79
C ALA A 214 5.03 1.51 18.78
N VAL A 215 3.80 1.57 18.29
CA VAL A 215 2.56 1.65 19.06
C VAL A 215 1.73 0.39 18.86
N THR A 216 1.06 -0.05 19.92
CA THR A 216 0.10 -1.17 19.92
C THR A 216 -0.94 -0.94 21.03
N ALA A 217 -1.85 -1.88 21.25
CA ALA A 217 -2.84 -1.78 22.32
C ALA A 217 -2.21 -2.10 23.68
N LYS A 218 -2.73 -1.48 24.74
CA LYS A 218 -2.25 -1.71 26.12
C LYS A 218 -2.54 -3.13 26.58
N HIS A 219 -3.69 -3.68 26.21
CA HIS A 219 -4.10 -5.04 26.58
C HIS A 219 -3.30 -6.15 25.89
N CYS A 220 -2.54 -5.84 24.83
CA CYS A 220 -1.63 -6.82 24.21
C CYS A 220 -0.48 -7.13 25.17
N SER A 221 0.01 -8.38 25.17
CA SER A 221 1.22 -8.73 25.91
C SER A 221 2.42 -7.91 25.41
N THR A 222 3.43 -7.72 26.26
CA THR A 222 4.70 -7.12 25.83
C THR A 222 5.64 -8.26 25.40
N PRO A 223 5.89 -8.45 24.10
CA PRO A 223 6.78 -9.52 23.66
C PRO A 223 8.25 -9.15 23.88
N SER A 224 9.13 -10.16 23.91
CA SER A 224 10.59 -9.93 23.97
C SER A 224 11.13 -9.31 22.67
N SER A 225 10.47 -9.55 21.53
CA SER A 225 10.82 -8.97 20.23
C SER A 225 9.58 -8.78 19.37
N VAL A 226 9.70 -7.92 18.37
CA VAL A 226 8.67 -7.67 17.34
C VAL A 226 9.28 -7.79 15.95
N ARG A 227 8.47 -8.11 14.94
CA ARG A 227 8.86 -8.04 13.53
C ARG A 227 8.32 -6.74 12.92
N VAL A 228 9.20 -5.94 12.34
CA VAL A 228 8.87 -4.62 11.76
C VAL A 228 9.11 -4.64 10.25
N GLY A 229 8.24 -3.96 9.48
CA GLY A 229 8.48 -3.68 8.06
C GLY A 229 8.04 -4.75 7.07
N SER A 230 7.26 -5.72 7.55
CA SER A 230 6.71 -6.79 6.73
C SER A 230 5.23 -6.97 7.01
N ILE A 231 4.46 -7.16 5.94
CA ILE A 231 3.07 -7.65 6.02
C ILE A 231 3.02 -9.16 6.27
N ASN A 232 4.13 -9.90 6.15
CA ASN A 232 4.19 -11.31 6.54
C ASN A 232 4.68 -11.41 8.00
N ARG A 233 3.89 -12.03 8.88
CA ARG A 233 4.24 -12.13 10.32
C ARG A 233 5.38 -13.12 10.60
N SER A 234 5.63 -14.07 9.71
CA SER A 234 6.66 -15.11 9.88
C SER A 234 7.92 -14.88 9.02
N SER A 235 7.87 -14.00 8.01
CA SER A 235 9.01 -13.72 7.12
C SER A 235 9.14 -12.24 6.74
N GLY A 236 10.27 -11.86 6.16
CA GLY A 236 10.58 -10.48 5.76
C GLY A 236 10.75 -9.53 6.96
N GLY A 237 11.02 -8.26 6.69
CA GLY A 237 11.15 -7.29 7.78
C GLY A 237 12.39 -7.51 8.65
N THR A 238 12.41 -6.89 9.82
CA THR A 238 13.47 -7.05 10.82
C THR A 238 12.86 -7.45 12.15
N VAL A 239 13.39 -8.52 12.76
CA VAL A 239 13.06 -8.89 14.14
C VAL A 239 13.95 -8.08 15.07
N VAL A 240 13.35 -7.27 15.93
CA VAL A 240 14.07 -6.40 16.87
C VAL A 240 13.54 -6.62 18.27
N ARG A 241 14.47 -6.69 19.24
CA ARG A 241 14.15 -6.85 20.66
C ARG A 241 13.41 -5.62 21.18
N VAL A 242 12.40 -5.84 22.01
CA VAL A 242 11.74 -4.78 22.78
C VAL A 242 12.55 -4.54 24.06
N THR A 243 12.90 -3.29 24.32
CA THR A 243 13.66 -2.88 25.52
C THR A 243 12.79 -2.30 26.60
N ARG A 244 11.69 -1.65 26.21
CA ARG A 244 10.82 -0.93 27.13
C ARG A 244 9.41 -0.89 26.57
N ALA A 245 8.44 -0.98 27.47
CA ALA A 245 7.03 -0.74 27.19
C ALA A 245 6.54 0.44 28.04
N VAL A 246 5.77 1.34 27.44
CA VAL A 246 5.18 2.49 28.12
C VAL A 246 3.68 2.52 27.88
N ASN A 247 2.91 2.25 28.92
CA ASN A 247 1.45 2.28 28.86
C ASN A 247 0.95 3.73 28.90
N HIS A 248 -0.05 4.05 28.10
CA HIS A 248 -0.83 5.25 28.35
C HIS A 248 -1.59 5.09 29.68
N PRO A 249 -1.65 6.14 30.52
CA PRO A 249 -2.33 6.06 31.81
C PRO A 249 -3.82 5.70 31.65
N SER A 250 -4.52 6.34 30.71
CA SER A 250 -5.99 6.32 30.66
C SER A 250 -6.63 5.60 29.47
N VAL A 251 -5.90 5.31 28.39
CA VAL A 251 -6.47 4.70 27.17
C VAL A 251 -5.72 3.43 26.79
N ASP A 252 -6.33 2.60 25.95
CA ASP A 252 -5.85 1.28 25.57
C ASP A 252 -4.72 1.34 24.52
N VAL A 253 -3.67 2.10 24.80
CA VAL A 253 -2.49 2.24 23.96
C VAL A 253 -1.21 2.06 24.77
N LYS A 254 -0.21 1.44 24.15
CA LYS A 254 1.12 1.23 24.68
C LYS A 254 2.18 1.46 23.60
N LEU A 255 3.28 2.10 24.00
CA LEU A 255 4.46 2.30 23.18
C LEU A 255 5.50 1.22 23.49
N LEU A 256 6.19 0.76 22.45
CA LEU A 256 7.28 -0.22 22.54
C LEU A 256 8.56 0.43 22.01
N GLN A 257 9.58 0.52 22.86
CA GLN A 257 10.91 0.95 22.47
C GLN A 257 11.71 -0.23 21.94
N LEU A 258 12.26 -0.10 20.75
CA LEU A 258 13.07 -1.11 20.08
C LEU A 258 14.54 -0.95 20.46
N ALA A 259 15.26 -2.07 20.56
CA ALA A 259 16.69 -2.07 20.92
C ALA A 259 17.58 -1.36 19.89
N SER A 260 17.14 -1.29 18.64
CA SER A 260 17.82 -0.59 17.55
C SER A 260 16.81 0.10 16.64
N SER A 261 17.24 1.16 15.97
CA SER A 261 16.46 1.78 14.89
C SER A 261 16.40 0.85 13.69
N VAL A 262 15.22 0.77 13.06
CA VAL A 262 15.01 0.10 11.78
C VAL A 262 15.05 1.10 10.63
N THR A 263 15.24 0.60 9.40
CA THR A 263 15.30 1.40 8.17
C THR A 263 13.94 1.64 7.51
N TYR A 264 12.87 1.06 8.05
CA TYR A 264 11.52 1.20 7.50
C TYR A 264 10.91 2.56 7.83
N ALA A 265 10.16 3.11 6.88
CA ALA A 265 9.44 4.36 7.07
C ALA A 265 8.34 4.20 8.13
N PRO A 266 8.35 5.00 9.22
CA PRO A 266 7.27 5.02 10.19
C PRO A 266 5.99 5.65 9.60
N ALA A 267 4.84 5.32 10.16
CA ALA A 267 3.59 6.00 9.84
C ALA A 267 3.54 7.35 10.56
N PRO A 268 3.42 8.49 9.85
CA PRO A 268 3.19 9.78 10.48
C PRO A 268 1.85 9.80 11.21
N ILE A 269 1.81 10.47 12.36
CA ILE A 269 0.56 10.73 13.11
C ILE A 269 0.15 12.17 12.80
N PRO A 270 -1.01 12.39 12.16
CA PRO A 270 -1.47 13.72 11.78
C PRO A 270 -1.98 14.51 13.00
N SER A 271 -2.30 15.79 12.82
CA SER A 271 -2.87 16.64 13.89
C SER A 271 -4.33 16.32 14.20
N THR A 272 -5.06 15.71 13.27
CA THR A 272 -6.47 15.33 13.43
C THR A 272 -6.69 13.93 12.86
N SER A 273 -7.68 13.20 13.37
CA SER A 273 -8.11 11.90 12.82
C SER A 273 -8.99 12.07 11.57
N GLY A 274 -9.82 13.12 11.56
CA GLY A 274 -10.76 13.43 10.48
C GLY A 274 -12.19 13.47 10.99
N ALA A 275 -13.10 14.04 10.21
CA ALA A 275 -14.52 14.07 10.57
C ALA A 275 -15.19 12.71 10.31
N VAL A 276 -16.40 12.53 10.84
CA VAL A 276 -17.30 11.44 10.45
C VAL A 276 -17.39 11.37 8.92
N GLY A 277 -17.34 10.15 8.37
CA GLY A 277 -17.31 9.91 6.93
C GLY A 277 -15.90 9.90 6.32
N THR A 278 -14.85 10.29 7.06
CA THR A 278 -13.46 10.17 6.57
C THR A 278 -13.17 8.73 6.16
N ALA A 279 -12.76 8.53 4.90
CA ALA A 279 -12.34 7.23 4.40
C ALA A 279 -11.02 6.80 5.06
N THR A 280 -10.98 5.56 5.52
CA THR A 280 -9.86 4.98 6.25
C THR A 280 -9.61 3.54 5.81
N ARG A 281 -8.47 3.00 6.20
CA ARG A 281 -8.13 1.59 6.01
C ARG A 281 -7.62 1.02 7.32
N ILE A 282 -8.07 -0.18 7.66
CA ILE A 282 -7.56 -0.95 8.80
C ILE A 282 -6.72 -2.12 8.28
N ILE A 283 -5.65 -2.46 8.99
CA ILE A 283 -4.69 -3.49 8.53
C ILE A 283 -4.26 -4.33 9.73
N GLY A 284 -4.21 -5.66 9.58
CA GLY A 284 -3.77 -6.54 10.66
C GLY A 284 -3.76 -8.03 10.34
N TRP A 285 -3.32 -8.81 11.32
CA TRP A 285 -3.25 -10.28 11.26
C TRP A 285 -4.33 -10.95 12.12
N GLY A 286 -5.44 -10.26 12.38
CA GLY A 286 -6.54 -10.81 13.13
C GLY A 286 -7.24 -11.96 12.42
N GLN A 287 -8.07 -12.67 13.19
CA GLN A 287 -8.95 -13.71 12.68
C GLN A 287 -9.84 -13.15 11.58
N THR A 288 -10.08 -13.99 10.58
CA THR A 288 -10.74 -13.60 9.35
C THR A 288 -12.17 -14.09 9.26
N CYS A 289 -12.61 -14.78 10.30
CA CYS A 289 -13.98 -15.19 10.55
C CYS A 289 -14.43 -14.58 11.89
N ALA A 290 -15.74 -14.38 12.01
CA ALA A 290 -16.33 -13.60 13.09
C ALA A 290 -16.33 -14.32 14.47
N PRO A 291 -16.61 -15.64 14.56
CA PRO A 291 -16.60 -16.32 15.86
C PRO A 291 -15.19 -16.41 16.45
N ARG A 292 -15.07 -16.34 17.77
CA ARG A 292 -13.76 -16.44 18.42
C ARG A 292 -13.15 -17.83 18.22
N GLY A 293 -11.93 -17.89 17.68
CA GLY A 293 -11.17 -19.14 17.53
C GLY A 293 -11.55 -19.95 16.30
N CYS A 294 -12.31 -19.36 15.37
CA CYS A 294 -12.81 -20.03 14.17
C CYS A 294 -11.72 -20.35 13.13
N GLY A 295 -10.53 -19.76 13.25
CA GLY A 295 -9.46 -19.96 12.29
C GLY A 295 -8.11 -19.48 12.79
N SER A 296 -7.07 -19.88 12.05
CA SER A 296 -5.70 -19.45 12.31
C SER A 296 -5.49 -18.00 11.86
N ALA A 297 -4.66 -17.26 12.58
CA ALA A 297 -4.22 -15.94 12.15
C ALA A 297 -3.47 -16.06 10.80
N PRO A 298 -3.82 -15.23 9.79
CA PRO A 298 -3.23 -15.29 8.47
C PRO A 298 -1.73 -15.01 8.53
N ALA A 299 -0.95 -15.61 7.62
CA ALA A 299 0.49 -15.36 7.55
C ALA A 299 0.78 -13.94 7.00
N VAL A 300 -0.01 -13.51 6.02
CA VAL A 300 0.03 -12.18 5.43
C VAL A 300 -1.07 -11.33 6.07
N ALA A 301 -0.77 -10.07 6.39
CA ALA A 301 -1.74 -9.14 6.94
C ALA A 301 -2.86 -8.90 5.92
N ASN A 302 -4.06 -8.67 6.42
CA ASN A 302 -5.19 -8.27 5.60
C ASN A 302 -5.49 -6.79 5.79
N GLU A 303 -6.16 -6.20 4.81
CA GLU A 303 -6.63 -4.83 4.81
C GLU A 303 -8.15 -4.76 4.57
N LEU A 304 -8.80 -3.78 5.16
CA LEU A 304 -10.20 -3.43 4.92
C LEU A 304 -10.36 -1.92 4.78
N ASP A 305 -10.92 -1.49 3.66
CA ASP A 305 -11.36 -0.12 3.44
C ASP A 305 -12.68 0.14 4.21
N THR A 306 -12.71 1.22 4.99
CA THR A 306 -13.80 1.58 5.90
C THR A 306 -13.84 3.09 6.12
N SER A 307 -14.56 3.58 7.13
CA SER A 307 -14.67 5.00 7.43
C SER A 307 -14.85 5.27 8.92
N ILE A 308 -14.58 6.49 9.34
CA ILE A 308 -15.01 7.00 10.65
C ILE A 308 -16.53 7.16 10.64
N VAL A 309 -17.20 6.73 11.70
CA VAL A 309 -18.63 6.95 11.94
C VAL A 309 -18.84 7.72 13.24
N ALA A 310 -20.05 8.23 13.47
CA ALA A 310 -20.35 8.97 14.69
C ALA A 310 -20.15 8.11 15.95
N ASP A 311 -19.66 8.72 17.02
CA ASP A 311 -19.42 8.05 18.31
C ASP A 311 -20.65 7.32 18.85
N SER A 312 -21.85 7.87 18.61
CA SER A 312 -23.12 7.24 18.99
C SER A 312 -23.37 5.87 18.36
N ARG A 313 -22.59 5.48 17.34
CA ARG A 313 -22.61 4.14 16.73
C ARG A 313 -21.81 3.10 17.53
N CYS A 314 -20.99 3.54 18.48
CA CYS A 314 -20.16 2.68 19.33
C CYS A 314 -20.62 2.76 20.80
N SER A 315 -21.03 1.62 21.34
CA SER A 315 -21.34 1.45 22.76
C SER A 315 -20.09 1.60 23.63
N GLY A 316 -20.17 2.45 24.66
CA GLY A 316 -19.08 2.62 25.64
C GLY A 316 -17.82 3.30 25.07
N ILE A 317 -17.98 4.11 24.02
CA ILE A 317 -16.89 4.92 23.47
C ILE A 317 -16.60 6.14 24.36
N ASN A 318 -15.33 6.47 24.51
CA ASN A 318 -14.83 7.72 25.08
C ASN A 318 -14.44 8.67 23.94
N GLY A 319 -15.42 9.34 23.34
CA GLY A 319 -15.26 10.15 22.12
C GLY A 319 -14.05 11.10 22.08
N PRO A 320 -13.68 11.80 23.17
CA PRO A 320 -12.48 12.63 23.18
C PRO A 320 -11.15 11.92 22.87
N TYR A 321 -11.07 10.60 23.08
CA TYR A 321 -9.83 9.83 22.90
C TYR A 321 -9.99 8.60 22.01
N GLU A 322 -11.16 8.38 21.41
CA GLU A 322 -11.49 7.17 20.68
C GLU A 322 -12.25 7.48 19.39
N ILE A 323 -12.05 6.63 18.39
CA ILE A 323 -12.68 6.70 17.07
C ILE A 323 -13.64 5.52 16.95
N CYS A 324 -14.87 5.80 16.53
CA CYS A 324 -15.79 4.76 16.08
C CYS A 324 -15.59 4.47 14.59
N THR A 325 -15.26 3.22 14.26
CA THR A 325 -14.93 2.78 12.90
C THR A 325 -16.02 1.90 12.34
N ASN A 326 -16.43 2.19 11.10
CA ASN A 326 -17.60 1.57 10.47
C ASN A 326 -17.48 0.04 10.38
N ASN A 327 -18.64 -0.60 10.49
CA ASN A 327 -18.86 -1.99 10.14
C ASN A 327 -19.33 -2.06 8.69
N THR A 328 -18.38 -2.06 7.77
CA THR A 328 -18.66 -2.01 6.33
C THR A 328 -19.61 -3.15 5.94
N ASN A 329 -20.67 -2.81 5.20
CA ASN A 329 -21.74 -3.73 4.77
C ASN A 329 -22.48 -4.49 5.90
N GLY A 330 -22.31 -4.09 7.16
CA GLY A 330 -22.97 -4.75 8.30
C GLY A 330 -22.34 -6.08 8.74
N ASN A 331 -21.20 -6.46 8.17
CA ASN A 331 -20.61 -7.79 8.40
C ASN A 331 -19.06 -7.82 8.37
N SER A 332 -18.41 -6.66 8.37
CA SER A 332 -16.96 -6.55 8.18
C SER A 332 -16.29 -5.68 9.23
N GLY A 333 -15.07 -6.01 9.68
CA GLY A 333 -14.37 -5.23 10.69
C GLY A 333 -13.15 -5.92 11.29
N ALA A 334 -12.51 -5.25 12.26
CA ALA A 334 -11.42 -5.82 13.02
C ALA A 334 -11.88 -6.99 13.90
N CYS A 335 -10.97 -7.93 14.14
CA CYS A 335 -11.21 -9.07 15.00
C CYS A 335 -9.99 -9.41 15.85
N TYR A 336 -10.12 -10.48 16.63
CA TYR A 336 -9.08 -11.01 17.50
C TYR A 336 -7.73 -11.14 16.79
N GLY A 337 -6.74 -10.37 17.26
CA GLY A 337 -5.39 -10.29 16.71
C GLY A 337 -5.09 -9.01 15.90
N ASP A 338 -6.13 -8.27 15.51
CA ASP A 338 -5.99 -6.91 14.96
C ASP A 338 -5.74 -5.86 16.04
N SER A 339 -5.91 -6.21 17.33
CA SER A 339 -5.63 -5.37 18.48
C SER A 339 -4.29 -4.64 18.36
N GLY A 340 -4.31 -3.32 18.55
CA GLY A 340 -3.18 -2.42 18.39
C GLY A 340 -2.82 -2.06 16.95
N GLY A 341 -3.48 -2.69 15.97
CA GLY A 341 -3.23 -2.49 14.55
C GLY A 341 -3.66 -1.12 14.03
N PRO A 342 -3.08 -0.68 12.90
CA PRO A 342 -3.32 0.65 12.35
C PRO A 342 -4.74 0.80 11.78
N GLN A 343 -5.37 1.91 12.13
CA GLN A 343 -6.32 2.60 11.26
C GLN A 343 -5.61 3.80 10.62
N VAL A 344 -5.56 3.84 9.30
CA VAL A 344 -4.86 4.87 8.52
C VAL A 344 -5.79 5.63 7.59
N ARG A 345 -5.43 6.88 7.29
CA ARG A 345 -6.04 7.69 6.22
C ARG A 345 -4.97 8.23 5.28
N ARG A 346 -5.34 8.60 4.05
CA ARG A 346 -4.43 9.30 3.14
C ARG A 346 -4.43 10.80 3.45
N VAL A 347 -3.25 11.37 3.66
CA VAL A 347 -2.99 12.82 3.67
C VAL A 347 -1.90 13.08 2.64
N ASN A 348 -2.20 13.88 1.62
CA ASN A 348 -1.27 14.17 0.51
C ASN A 348 -0.65 12.91 -0.11
N GLY A 349 -1.46 11.86 -0.29
CA GLY A 349 -1.04 10.58 -0.86
C GLY A 349 -0.31 9.63 0.10
N VAL A 350 0.00 10.05 1.34
CA VAL A 350 0.72 9.26 2.34
C VAL A 350 -0.24 8.67 3.37
N TRP A 351 -0.05 7.40 3.74
CA TRP A 351 -0.77 6.77 4.84
C TRP A 351 -0.35 7.37 6.18
N ASN A 352 -1.31 7.97 6.87
CA ASN A 352 -1.15 8.59 8.17
C ASN A 352 -1.94 7.78 9.21
N LEU A 353 -1.28 7.46 10.32
CA LEU A 353 -1.84 6.66 11.41
C LEU A 353 -2.75 7.53 12.28
N ILE A 354 -4.05 7.23 12.25
CA ILE A 354 -5.05 7.97 13.04
C ILE A 354 -5.56 7.18 14.24
N GLY A 355 -5.52 5.85 14.19
CA GLY A 355 -6.08 5.02 15.25
C GLY A 355 -5.32 3.73 15.49
N ALA A 356 -5.44 3.21 16.71
CA ALA A 356 -4.97 1.88 17.10
C ALA A 356 -6.16 1.01 17.56
N THR A 357 -6.33 -0.18 16.99
CA THR A 357 -7.48 -1.07 17.28
C THR A 357 -7.55 -1.40 18.78
N SER A 358 -8.70 -1.19 19.43
CA SER A 358 -8.89 -1.54 20.84
C SER A 358 -9.89 -2.68 21.01
N ARG A 359 -11.15 -2.48 20.61
CA ARG A 359 -12.25 -3.42 20.93
C ARG A 359 -13.44 -3.30 19.98
N ALA A 360 -14.36 -4.25 20.07
CA ALA A 360 -15.66 -4.16 19.40
C ALA A 360 -16.49 -3.01 20.02
N GLY A 361 -17.24 -2.29 19.17
CA GLY A 361 -18.07 -1.15 19.53
C GLY A 361 -19.54 -1.49 19.76
N ASN A 362 -19.92 -2.76 19.83
CA ASN A 362 -21.31 -3.19 20.04
C ASN A 362 -21.47 -4.15 21.24
N ASN A 363 -20.43 -4.31 22.06
CA ASN A 363 -20.37 -5.25 23.19
C ASN A 363 -20.64 -6.72 22.81
N ASN A 364 -20.47 -7.09 21.54
CA ASN A 364 -20.61 -8.47 21.08
C ASN A 364 -19.24 -9.16 21.09
N SER A 365 -19.20 -10.40 21.57
CA SER A 365 -18.00 -11.26 21.53
C SER A 365 -17.72 -11.80 20.12
N THR A 366 -18.69 -11.71 19.21
CA THR A 366 -18.52 -12.03 17.80
C THR A 366 -18.10 -10.77 17.05
N CYS A 367 -16.89 -10.79 16.49
CA CYS A 367 -16.34 -9.65 15.74
C CYS A 367 -17.18 -9.31 14.52
N ALA A 368 -16.97 -8.12 13.94
CA ALA A 368 -17.56 -7.70 12.66
C ALA A 368 -19.10 -7.74 12.59
N THR A 369 -19.78 -7.82 13.74
CA THR A 369 -21.25 -7.70 13.88
C THR A 369 -21.69 -6.26 14.18
N GLY A 370 -20.75 -5.33 14.24
CA GLY A 370 -20.98 -3.93 14.53
C GLY A 370 -19.67 -3.14 14.46
N PRO A 371 -19.74 -1.80 14.65
CA PRO A 371 -18.58 -0.92 14.57
C PRO A 371 -17.47 -1.34 15.53
N SER A 372 -16.26 -0.85 15.30
CA SER A 372 -15.09 -1.12 16.14
C SER A 372 -14.54 0.17 16.75
N ILE A 373 -14.06 0.12 17.98
CA ILE A 373 -13.46 1.25 18.69
C ILE A 373 -11.94 1.20 18.55
N TYR A 374 -11.36 2.32 18.13
CA TYR A 374 -9.92 2.56 18.03
C TYR A 374 -9.54 3.69 18.97
N VAL A 375 -8.32 3.69 19.52
CA VAL A 375 -7.81 4.86 20.24
C VAL A 375 -7.42 5.93 19.23
N ASP A 376 -7.90 7.17 19.39
CA ASP A 376 -7.56 8.32 18.55
C ASP A 376 -6.13 8.77 18.86
N LEU A 377 -5.18 8.40 18.00
CA LEU A 377 -3.76 8.70 18.20
C LEU A 377 -3.44 10.21 18.05
N PRO A 378 -4.05 10.95 17.10
CA PRO A 378 -3.99 12.41 17.08
C PRO A 378 -4.38 13.08 18.43
N SER A 379 -5.43 12.60 19.12
CA SER A 379 -5.86 13.16 20.42
C SER A 379 -4.80 13.05 21.52
N ILE A 380 -3.98 12.01 21.49
CA ILE A 380 -2.89 11.77 22.45
C ILE A 380 -1.49 12.04 21.85
N ARG A 381 -1.43 12.72 20.68
CA ARG A 381 -0.18 12.95 19.95
C ARG A 381 0.90 13.64 20.78
N SER A 382 0.49 14.58 21.65
CA SER A 382 1.42 15.25 22.58
C SER A 382 2.07 14.27 23.53
N TRP A 383 1.29 13.36 24.14
CA TRP A 383 1.83 12.33 25.02
C TRP A 383 2.80 11.41 24.27
N ILE A 384 2.42 10.97 23.07
CA ILE A 384 3.29 10.13 22.22
C ILE A 384 4.62 10.86 21.94
N SER A 385 4.55 12.11 21.48
CA SER A 385 5.72 12.93 21.17
C SER A 385 6.66 13.04 22.37
N THR A 386 6.12 13.29 23.58
CA THR A 386 6.91 13.35 24.81
C THR A 386 7.62 12.03 25.10
N GLN A 387 6.92 10.89 25.00
CA GLN A 387 7.52 9.58 25.30
C GLN A 387 8.62 9.19 24.30
N VAL A 388 8.45 9.52 23.02
CA VAL A 388 9.38 9.09 21.95
C VAL A 388 10.46 10.12 21.65
N GLY A 389 10.46 11.28 22.34
CA GLY A 389 11.42 12.37 22.10
C GLY A 389 11.21 13.05 20.74
N GLY A 390 9.97 13.41 20.42
CA GLY A 390 9.57 14.03 19.16
C GLY A 390 9.17 13.02 18.09
N LEU A 391 8.00 13.26 17.47
CA LEU A 391 7.55 12.52 16.29
C LEU A 391 8.25 13.03 15.01
N PRO A 392 8.43 12.17 13.99
CA PRO A 392 8.86 12.62 12.67
C PRO A 392 7.89 13.68 12.12
N VAL A 393 8.43 14.72 11.48
CA VAL A 393 7.67 15.80 10.82
C VAL A 393 7.08 15.34 9.51
#